data_AF-A0AAJ5E3B9-F1
#
_entry.id   AF-A0AAJ5E3B9-F1
#
_cell.length_a   1.000
_cell.length_b   1.000
_cell.length_c   1.000
_cell.angle_alpha   90.00
_cell.angle_beta   90.00
_cell.angle_gamma   90.00
#
_symmetry.space_group_name_H-M   'P 1'
#
loop_
_entity.id
_entity.type
_entity.pdbx_description
1 polymer ?
#
loop_
_entity_poly.entity_id
_entity_poly.type
_entity_poly.pdbx_seq_one_letter_code
_entity_poly.pdbx_strand_id
1 'polypeptide(L)'
;MAFTFQPQNIVANPDVLFFGSDTTAHREKLKTIFSYVLGATTAEMLSAEWEVGALNKEYRRKKAEHKALTDASLRWRGEVNTWFEKAKELGLVNPDEVAPVAWNVALNRLRDITLKTSSDARQTRAHIENSLVELEKLRKLDSDQSIVVAVNRQRLDGVLSLKASASYYVEANGVQRDRLSLSTWLKEVARPGADNPLKIGNIQPSEELAQLCDTLAIVEEKARAVPRVTESLEKEIFSARSEMKASVEQLNIIRTRIREVE
;
A
#
# COMPACT_ATOMS: atom_id res chain seq x y z
N MET A 1 -39.69 -16.23 -10.41
CA MET A 1 -40.22 -17.50 -9.87
C MET A 1 -39.13 -18.53 -9.49
N ALA A 2 -37.83 -18.25 -9.68
CA ALA A 2 -36.75 -19.19 -9.32
C ALA A 2 -36.41 -19.23 -7.81
N PHE A 3 -36.67 -18.16 -7.06
CA PHE A 3 -36.39 -18.09 -5.62
C PHE A 3 -37.42 -18.79 -4.74
N THR A 4 -38.60 -19.05 -5.28
CA THR A 4 -39.73 -19.70 -4.59
C THR A 4 -39.85 -21.18 -4.95
N PHE A 5 -38.94 -21.70 -5.77
CA PHE A 5 -38.97 -23.07 -6.27
C PHE A 5 -37.86 -23.89 -5.61
N GLN A 6 -38.24 -24.90 -4.83
CA GLN A 6 -37.32 -25.86 -4.21
C GLN A 6 -37.59 -27.27 -4.75
N PRO A 7 -36.97 -27.66 -5.87
CA PRO A 7 -37.07 -29.01 -6.37
C PRO A 7 -36.41 -30.01 -5.41
N GLN A 8 -36.82 -31.28 -5.51
CA GLN A 8 -36.44 -32.35 -4.57
C GLN A 8 -34.91 -32.52 -4.42
N ASN A 9 -34.13 -32.20 -5.46
CA ASN A 9 -32.67 -32.24 -5.45
C ASN A 9 -32.01 -31.15 -4.57
N ILE A 10 -32.70 -30.04 -4.26
CA ILE A 10 -32.23 -29.01 -3.32
C ILE A 10 -32.62 -29.39 -1.90
N VAL A 11 -33.87 -29.83 -1.69
CA VAL A 11 -34.38 -30.22 -0.38
C VAL A 11 -33.57 -31.38 0.22
N ALA A 12 -32.99 -32.23 -0.64
CA ALA A 12 -32.13 -33.34 -0.25
C ALA A 12 -30.64 -32.98 -0.09
N ASN A 13 -30.20 -31.77 -0.47
CA ASN A 13 -28.80 -31.36 -0.43
C ASN A 13 -28.56 -30.30 0.66
N PRO A 14 -27.81 -30.60 1.74
CA PRO A 14 -27.56 -29.65 2.83
C PRO A 14 -26.67 -28.46 2.43
N ASP A 15 -25.95 -28.55 1.30
CA ASP A 15 -24.94 -27.55 0.90
C ASP A 15 -25.51 -26.45 -0.02
N VAL A 16 -26.76 -26.57 -0.47
CA VAL A 16 -27.35 -25.69 -1.50
C VAL A 16 -28.76 -25.24 -1.09
N LEU A 17 -28.97 -23.93 -0.98
CA LEU A 17 -30.26 -23.34 -0.58
C LEU A 17 -31.13 -22.85 -1.76
N PHE A 18 -30.52 -22.49 -2.89
CA PHE A 18 -31.23 -21.91 -4.05
C PHE A 18 -31.03 -22.72 -5.32
N PHE A 19 -32.04 -22.75 -6.18
CA PHE A 19 -32.00 -23.50 -7.43
C PHE A 19 -30.89 -23.01 -8.37
N GLY A 20 -30.04 -23.94 -8.79
CA GLY A 20 -28.93 -23.68 -9.71
C GLY A 20 -27.70 -22.99 -9.11
N SER A 21 -27.62 -22.81 -7.77
CA SER A 21 -26.46 -22.16 -7.12
C SER A 21 -25.24 -23.08 -6.89
N ASP A 22 -25.32 -24.32 -7.39
CA ASP A 22 -24.24 -25.29 -7.47
C ASP A 22 -23.13 -24.80 -8.41
N THR A 23 -23.49 -24.14 -9.52
CA THR A 23 -22.54 -23.52 -10.44
C THR A 23 -22.03 -22.16 -9.95
N THR A 24 -20.74 -21.87 -10.19
CA THR A 24 -20.11 -20.60 -9.80
C THR A 24 -20.77 -19.39 -10.46
N ALA A 25 -21.16 -19.50 -11.73
CA ALA A 25 -21.80 -18.43 -12.48
C ALA A 25 -23.16 -18.01 -11.89
N HIS A 26 -24.00 -18.98 -11.52
CA HIS A 26 -25.30 -18.69 -10.91
C HIS A 26 -25.14 -18.20 -9.46
N ARG A 27 -24.17 -18.75 -8.71
CA ARG A 27 -23.85 -18.27 -7.35
C ARG A 27 -23.43 -16.79 -7.34
N GLU A 28 -22.58 -16.38 -8.27
CA GLU A 28 -22.16 -14.98 -8.37
C GLU A 28 -23.32 -14.06 -8.76
N LYS A 29 -24.15 -14.46 -9.74
CA LYS A 29 -25.37 -13.71 -10.09
C LYS A 29 -26.32 -13.58 -8.90
N LEU A 30 -26.52 -14.67 -8.14
CA LEU A 30 -27.34 -14.67 -6.94
C LEU A 30 -26.80 -13.68 -5.91
N LYS A 31 -25.50 -13.73 -5.58
CA LYS A 31 -24.88 -12.75 -4.65
C LYS A 31 -25.15 -11.30 -5.07
N THR A 32 -25.08 -11.00 -6.36
CA THR A 32 -25.31 -9.64 -6.87
C THR A 32 -26.77 -9.18 -6.68
N ILE A 33 -27.74 -10.05 -6.90
CA ILE A 33 -29.17 -9.67 -6.85
C ILE A 33 -29.85 -9.99 -5.52
N PHE A 34 -29.16 -10.69 -4.60
CA PHE A 34 -29.78 -11.25 -3.40
C PHE A 34 -30.40 -10.18 -2.50
N SER A 35 -29.68 -9.08 -2.27
CA SER A 35 -30.16 -7.95 -1.46
C SER A 35 -31.40 -7.29 -2.06
N TYR A 36 -31.49 -7.24 -3.40
CA TYR A 36 -32.66 -6.73 -4.11
C TYR A 36 -33.86 -7.67 -3.96
N VAL A 37 -33.63 -8.98 -4.08
CA VAL A 37 -34.66 -10.01 -3.92
C VAL A 37 -35.24 -10.04 -2.50
N LEU A 38 -34.42 -9.78 -1.49
CA LEU A 38 -34.85 -9.66 -0.09
C LEU A 38 -35.52 -8.31 0.24
N GLY A 39 -35.57 -7.36 -0.71
CA GLY A 39 -36.10 -6.02 -0.49
C GLY A 39 -35.22 -5.12 0.38
N ALA A 40 -33.98 -5.52 0.64
CA ALA A 40 -33.01 -4.72 1.39
C ALA A 40 -32.42 -3.57 0.54
N THR A 41 -32.45 -3.69 -0.78
CA THR A 41 -32.02 -2.66 -1.74
C THR A 41 -33.09 -2.44 -2.81
N THR A 42 -33.23 -1.21 -3.31
CA THR A 42 -34.14 -0.88 -4.41
C THR A 42 -33.49 -1.13 -5.78
N ALA A 43 -34.30 -1.19 -6.83
CA ALA A 43 -33.80 -1.35 -8.21
C ALA A 43 -32.87 -0.18 -8.60
N GLU A 44 -33.22 1.03 -8.19
CA GLU A 44 -32.42 2.24 -8.42
C GLU A 44 -31.04 2.14 -7.74
N MET A 45 -31.01 1.70 -6.48
CA MET A 45 -29.76 1.51 -5.73
C MET A 45 -28.86 0.45 -6.38
N LEU A 46 -29.43 -0.67 -6.82
CA LEU A 46 -28.68 -1.71 -7.53
C LEU A 46 -28.11 -1.21 -8.87
N SER A 47 -28.90 -0.44 -9.64
CA SER A 47 -28.41 0.16 -10.89
C SER A 47 -27.29 1.18 -10.64
N ALA A 48 -27.40 1.99 -9.58
CA ALA A 48 -26.37 2.95 -9.22
C ALA A 48 -25.07 2.26 -8.78
N GLU A 49 -25.15 1.16 -8.03
CA GLU A 49 -23.97 0.36 -7.66
C GLU A 49 -23.25 -0.21 -8.89
N TRP A 50 -23.99 -0.72 -9.87
CA TRP A 50 -23.42 -1.20 -11.12
C TRP A 50 -22.79 -0.09 -11.94
N GLU A 51 -23.45 1.07 -12.03
CA GLU A 51 -22.92 2.25 -12.70
C GLU A 51 -21.61 2.71 -12.05
N VAL A 52 -21.57 2.81 -10.72
CA VAL A 52 -20.35 3.12 -9.96
C VAL A 52 -19.25 2.09 -10.23
N GLY A 53 -19.59 0.80 -10.27
CA GLY A 53 -18.64 -0.27 -10.59
C GLY A 53 -18.05 -0.14 -12.01
N ALA A 54 -18.90 0.13 -13.00
CA ALA A 54 -18.50 0.34 -14.39
C ALA A 54 -17.61 1.58 -14.53
N LEU A 55 -18.04 2.71 -13.97
CA LEU A 55 -17.31 3.99 -14.03
C LEU A 55 -15.95 3.89 -13.32
N ASN A 56 -15.88 3.19 -12.19
CA ASN A 56 -14.61 2.92 -11.51
C ASN A 56 -13.64 2.09 -12.36
N LYS A 57 -14.14 1.09 -13.10
CA LYS A 57 -13.32 0.29 -14.00
C LYS A 57 -12.78 1.14 -15.16
N GLU A 58 -13.61 2.00 -15.73
CA GLU A 58 -13.19 2.94 -16.78
C GLU A 58 -12.19 3.96 -16.27
N TYR A 59 -12.42 4.54 -15.09
CA TYR A 59 -11.50 5.46 -14.44
C TYR A 59 -10.13 4.81 -14.22
N ARG A 60 -10.09 3.58 -13.69
CA ARG A 60 -8.84 2.84 -13.49
C ARG A 60 -8.10 2.59 -14.82
N ARG A 61 -8.82 2.22 -15.88
CA ARG A 61 -8.24 2.05 -17.23
C ARG A 61 -7.65 3.36 -17.74
N LYS A 62 -8.40 4.46 -17.73
CA LYS A 62 -7.94 5.77 -18.21
C LYS A 62 -6.78 6.33 -17.41
N LYS A 63 -6.80 6.15 -16.09
CA LYS A 63 -5.67 6.51 -15.21
C LYS A 63 -4.40 5.72 -15.54
N ALA A 64 -4.53 4.42 -15.83
CA ALA A 64 -3.40 3.60 -16.24
C ALA A 64 -2.85 4.02 -17.62
N GLU A 65 -3.73 4.29 -18.59
CA GLU A 65 -3.35 4.81 -19.92
C GLU A 65 -2.60 6.14 -19.81
N HIS A 66 -3.14 7.09 -19.04
CA HIS A 66 -2.50 8.38 -18.80
C HIS A 66 -1.12 8.21 -18.17
N LYS A 67 -1.01 7.37 -17.14
CA LYS A 67 0.27 7.09 -16.48
C LYS A 67 1.29 6.49 -17.46
N ALA A 68 0.87 5.54 -18.30
CA ALA A 68 1.75 4.95 -19.30
C ALA A 68 2.28 5.99 -20.31
N LEU A 69 1.43 6.91 -20.77
CA LEU A 69 1.82 7.99 -21.68
C LEU A 69 2.76 9.00 -21.00
N THR A 70 2.51 9.37 -19.74
CA THR A 70 3.41 10.25 -18.99
C THR A 70 4.76 9.60 -18.76
N ASP A 71 4.78 8.32 -18.40
CA ASP A 71 6.01 7.57 -18.17
C ASP A 71 6.82 7.44 -19.48
N ALA A 72 6.16 7.16 -20.62
CA ALA A 72 6.80 7.12 -21.92
C ALA A 72 7.37 8.49 -22.32
N SER A 73 6.61 9.57 -22.14
CA SER A 73 7.09 10.93 -22.43
C SER A 73 8.29 11.32 -21.56
N LEU A 74 8.30 10.91 -20.29
CA LEU A 74 9.43 11.20 -19.39
C LEU A 74 10.69 10.43 -19.83
N ARG A 75 10.55 9.15 -20.20
CA ARG A 75 11.65 8.34 -20.74
C ARG A 75 12.25 8.97 -22.00
N TRP A 76 11.43 9.34 -22.97
CA TRP A 76 11.92 9.95 -24.20
C TRP A 76 12.62 11.29 -23.97
N ARG A 77 12.15 12.11 -23.01
CA ARG A 77 12.87 13.32 -22.60
C ARG A 77 14.22 13.01 -21.95
N GLY A 78 14.28 11.95 -21.15
CA GLY A 78 15.52 11.43 -20.59
C GLY A 78 16.52 11.05 -21.68
N GLU A 79 16.09 10.23 -22.64
CA GLU A 79 16.91 9.79 -23.78
C GLU A 79 17.43 10.96 -24.61
N VAL A 80 16.57 11.93 -24.92
CA VAL A 80 16.97 13.16 -25.62
C VAL A 80 18.06 13.91 -24.86
N ASN A 81 17.91 14.07 -23.55
CA ASN A 81 18.94 14.71 -22.73
C ASN A 81 20.25 13.92 -22.74
N THR A 82 20.20 12.59 -22.62
CA THR A 82 21.39 11.73 -22.72
C THR A 82 22.09 11.91 -24.06
N TRP A 83 21.35 11.99 -25.17
CA TRP A 83 21.94 12.25 -26.49
C TRP A 83 22.54 13.65 -26.61
N PHE A 84 21.94 14.67 -25.98
CA PHE A 84 22.53 16.00 -25.92
C PHE A 84 23.83 16.04 -25.12
N GLU A 85 23.88 15.39 -23.96
CA GLU A 85 25.12 15.29 -23.18
C GLU A 85 26.19 14.52 -23.96
N LYS A 86 25.83 13.43 -24.65
CA LYS A 86 26.77 12.74 -25.54
C LYS A 86 27.28 13.62 -26.69
N ALA A 87 26.39 14.42 -27.29
CA ALA A 87 26.77 15.34 -28.36
C ALA A 87 27.72 16.45 -27.86
N LYS A 88 27.53 16.92 -26.61
CA LYS A 88 28.48 17.83 -25.95
C LYS A 88 29.81 17.16 -25.66
N GLU A 89 29.82 15.95 -25.10
CA GLU A 89 31.06 15.19 -24.85
C GLU A 89 31.88 15.01 -26.12
N LEU A 90 31.21 14.76 -27.25
CA LEU A 90 31.85 14.63 -28.56
C LEU A 90 32.27 15.98 -29.18
N GLY A 91 31.97 17.09 -28.53
CA GLY A 91 32.29 18.43 -29.03
C GLY A 91 31.50 18.83 -30.28
N LEU A 92 30.35 18.19 -30.54
CA LEU A 92 29.44 18.51 -31.65
C LEU A 92 28.52 19.69 -31.31
N VAL A 93 28.43 20.04 -30.03
CA VAL A 93 27.56 21.08 -29.48
C VAL A 93 28.38 21.98 -28.57
N ASN A 94 27.99 23.25 -28.43
CA ASN A 94 28.67 24.17 -27.54
C ASN A 94 28.55 23.71 -26.07
N PRO A 95 29.60 23.89 -25.26
CA PRO A 95 29.65 23.37 -23.89
C PRO A 95 28.58 24.00 -22.97
N ASP A 96 28.09 25.19 -23.30
CA ASP A 96 27.06 25.92 -22.52
C ASP A 96 25.63 25.68 -23.02
N GLU A 97 25.45 24.95 -24.11
CA GLU A 97 24.13 24.79 -24.73
C GLU A 97 23.30 23.74 -23.97
N VAL A 98 22.14 24.13 -23.47
CA VAL A 98 21.24 23.23 -22.71
C VAL A 98 20.19 22.63 -23.66
N ALA A 99 19.82 21.36 -23.42
CA ALA A 99 18.73 20.71 -24.14
C ALA A 99 17.43 21.54 -24.02
N PRO A 100 16.78 21.91 -25.15
CA PRO A 100 15.55 22.69 -25.12
C PRO A 100 14.41 21.96 -24.40
N VAL A 101 13.61 22.69 -23.60
CA VAL A 101 12.45 22.12 -22.89
C VAL A 101 11.34 21.69 -23.86
N ALA A 102 11.20 22.39 -24.99
CA ALA A 102 10.21 22.09 -26.01
C ALA A 102 10.65 20.91 -26.88
N TRP A 103 9.86 19.83 -26.88
CA TRP A 103 10.16 18.58 -27.58
C TRP A 103 10.52 18.75 -29.07
N ASN A 104 9.71 19.53 -29.81
CA ASN A 104 9.94 19.75 -31.24
C ASN A 104 11.26 20.46 -31.51
N VAL A 105 11.65 21.39 -30.63
CA VAL A 105 12.92 22.12 -30.75
C VAL A 105 14.09 21.18 -30.44
N ALA A 106 13.98 20.38 -29.39
CA ALA A 106 15.00 19.40 -29.03
C ALA A 106 15.23 18.36 -30.13
N LEU A 107 14.16 17.85 -30.75
CA LEU A 107 14.25 16.92 -31.87
C LEU A 107 14.88 17.54 -33.12
N ASN A 108 14.48 18.76 -33.49
CA ASN A 108 15.07 19.45 -34.63
C ASN A 108 16.57 19.67 -34.41
N ARG A 109 16.97 20.06 -33.20
CA ARG A 109 18.37 20.21 -32.83
C ARG A 109 19.16 18.90 -32.88
N LEU A 110 18.60 17.80 -32.36
CA LEU A 110 19.21 16.48 -32.51
C LEU A 110 19.37 16.08 -33.98
N ARG A 111 18.36 16.38 -34.81
CA ARG A 111 18.46 16.16 -36.26
C ARG A 111 19.57 16.99 -36.89
N ASP A 112 19.72 18.26 -36.49
CA ASP A 112 20.82 19.11 -36.96
C ASP A 112 22.18 18.53 -36.53
N ILE A 113 22.28 17.98 -35.31
CA ILE A 113 23.50 17.32 -34.82
C ILE A 113 23.85 16.09 -35.66
N THR A 114 22.86 15.30 -36.12
CA THR A 114 23.14 14.13 -36.98
C THR A 114 23.71 14.49 -38.35
N LEU A 115 23.58 15.75 -38.78
CA LEU A 115 24.17 16.23 -40.04
C LEU A 115 25.64 16.66 -39.88
N LYS A 116 26.13 16.82 -38.64
CA LYS A 116 27.50 17.20 -38.36
C LYS A 116 28.46 16.01 -38.52
N THR A 117 29.66 16.28 -39.02
CA THR A 117 30.68 15.25 -39.27
C THR A 117 31.85 15.39 -38.28
N SER A 118 32.79 14.45 -38.28
CA SER A 118 34.01 14.48 -37.43
C SER A 118 34.86 15.75 -37.59
N SER A 119 34.72 16.50 -38.68
CA SER A 119 35.35 17.82 -38.86
C SER A 119 34.79 18.89 -37.92
N ASP A 120 33.53 18.73 -37.51
CA ASP A 120 32.79 19.68 -36.68
C ASP A 120 32.92 19.33 -35.20
N ALA A 121 33.31 18.09 -34.88
CA ALA A 121 33.61 17.62 -33.54
C ALA A 121 34.92 18.24 -33.04
N ARG A 122 34.83 19.21 -32.12
CA ARG A 122 35.99 19.79 -31.44
C ARG A 122 35.84 19.64 -29.94
N GLN A 123 36.38 18.53 -29.41
CA GLN A 123 36.56 18.40 -27.96
C GLN A 123 37.54 19.47 -27.49
N THR A 124 37.03 20.46 -26.76
CA THR A 124 37.82 21.51 -26.15
C THR A 124 38.02 21.17 -24.68
N ARG A 125 39.08 21.70 -24.05
CA ARG A 125 39.31 21.57 -22.59
C ARG A 125 38.06 21.91 -21.76
N ALA A 126 37.27 22.88 -22.21
CA ALA A 126 36.01 23.28 -21.60
C ALA A 126 34.95 22.15 -21.56
N HIS A 127 34.90 21.27 -22.56
CA HIS A 127 33.98 20.13 -22.57
C HIS A 127 34.35 19.11 -21.49
N ILE A 128 35.64 18.82 -21.32
CA ILE A 128 36.15 17.92 -20.27
C ILE A 128 35.90 18.51 -18.89
N GLU A 129 36.17 19.81 -18.71
CA GLU A 129 35.91 20.51 -17.44
C GLU A 129 34.41 20.51 -17.10
N ASN A 130 33.51 20.70 -18.07
CA ASN A 130 32.07 20.62 -17.85
C ASN A 130 31.59 19.22 -17.47
N SER A 131 32.08 18.16 -18.13
CA SER A 131 31.76 16.77 -17.74
C SER A 131 32.24 16.45 -16.32
N LEU A 132 33.42 16.94 -15.93
CA LEU A 132 33.93 16.79 -14.55
C LEU A 132 33.06 17.52 -13.53
N VAL A 133 32.60 18.74 -13.84
CA VAL A 133 31.68 19.49 -12.98
C VAL A 133 30.31 18.79 -12.88
N GLU A 134 29.80 18.19 -13.95
CA GLU A 134 28.56 17.40 -13.92
C GLU A 134 28.73 16.13 -13.06
N LEU A 135 29.84 15.41 -13.21
CA LEU A 135 30.17 14.26 -12.36
C LEU A 135 30.22 14.62 -10.88
N GLU A 136 30.85 15.75 -10.53
CA GLU A 136 30.90 16.21 -9.14
C GLU A 136 29.49 16.48 -8.58
N LYS A 137 28.62 17.12 -9.39
CA LYS A 137 27.21 17.35 -9.02
C LYS A 137 26.45 16.05 -8.84
N LEU A 138 26.60 15.10 -9.75
CA LEU A 138 25.93 13.79 -9.67
C LEU A 138 26.40 12.98 -8.46
N ARG A 139 27.69 13.01 -8.12
CA ARG A 139 28.23 12.36 -6.92
C ARG A 139 27.71 12.98 -5.63
N LYS A 140 27.54 14.30 -5.58
CA LYS A 140 26.88 14.99 -4.46
C LYS A 140 25.43 14.51 -4.30
N LEU A 141 24.68 14.47 -5.40
CA LEU A 141 23.29 13.96 -5.39
C LEU A 141 23.20 12.48 -4.99
N ASP A 142 24.12 11.61 -5.40
CA ASP A 142 24.16 10.19 -4.97
C ASP A 142 24.39 10.06 -3.46
N SER A 143 25.30 10.87 -2.91
CA SER A 143 25.55 10.93 -1.47
C SER A 143 24.31 11.37 -0.69
N ASP A 144 23.71 12.49 -1.09
CA ASP A 144 22.50 13.03 -0.44
C ASP A 144 21.34 12.04 -0.51
N GLN A 145 21.12 11.43 -1.69
CA GLN A 145 20.06 10.45 -1.88
C GLN A 145 20.32 9.15 -1.08
N SER A 146 21.57 8.74 -0.92
CA SER A 146 21.94 7.59 -0.08
C SER A 146 21.60 7.84 1.39
N ILE A 147 21.77 9.07 1.89
CA ILE A 147 21.36 9.46 3.24
C ILE A 147 19.83 9.35 3.39
N VAL A 148 19.06 9.83 2.41
CA VAL A 148 17.59 9.73 2.41
C VAL A 148 17.13 8.27 2.44
N VAL A 149 17.75 7.40 1.64
CA VAL A 149 17.47 5.96 1.64
C VAL A 149 17.76 5.33 3.02
N ALA A 150 18.85 5.72 3.68
CA ALA A 150 19.18 5.22 5.02
C ALA A 150 18.14 5.65 6.07
N VAL A 151 17.70 6.91 6.04
CA VAL A 151 16.66 7.43 6.95
C VAL A 151 15.33 6.72 6.73
N ASN A 152 14.90 6.55 5.47
CA ASN A 152 13.66 5.85 5.13
C ASN A 152 13.69 4.37 5.56
N ARG A 153 14.85 3.72 5.40
CA ARG A 153 15.05 2.36 5.90
C ARG A 153 14.91 2.29 7.41
N GLN A 154 15.58 3.17 8.15
CA GLN A 154 15.49 3.22 9.60
C GLN A 154 14.05 3.45 10.08
N ARG A 155 13.31 4.36 9.43
CA ARG A 155 11.89 4.58 9.72
C ARG A 155 11.07 3.31 9.47
N LEU A 156 11.25 2.64 8.33
CA LEU A 156 10.54 1.40 8.01
C LEU A 156 10.81 0.30 9.04
N ASP A 157 12.08 0.10 9.40
CA ASP A 157 12.48 -0.88 10.42
C ASP A 157 11.86 -0.54 11.79
N GLY A 158 11.80 0.74 12.14
CA GLY A 158 11.13 1.23 13.35
C GLY A 158 9.65 0.91 13.39
N VAL A 159 8.91 1.16 12.31
CA VAL A 159 7.46 0.87 12.25
C VAL A 159 7.18 -0.63 12.25
N LEU A 160 8.02 -1.44 11.58
CA LEU A 160 7.92 -2.90 11.62
C LEU A 160 8.18 -3.46 13.02
N SER A 161 9.19 -2.94 13.72
CA SER A 161 9.49 -3.29 15.11
C SER A 161 8.32 -2.92 16.05
N LEU A 162 7.72 -1.75 15.84
CA LEU A 162 6.54 -1.31 16.59
C LEU A 162 5.33 -2.23 16.36
N LYS A 163 5.10 -2.67 15.11
CA LYS A 163 4.06 -3.67 14.80
C LYS A 163 4.32 -5.01 15.50
N ALA A 164 5.56 -5.50 15.48
CA ALA A 164 5.92 -6.72 16.18
C ALA A 164 5.68 -6.57 17.70
N SER A 165 6.11 -5.46 18.28
CA SER A 165 5.94 -5.15 19.70
C SER A 165 4.45 -5.05 20.08
N ALA A 166 3.63 -4.43 19.23
CA ALA A 166 2.19 -4.37 19.41
C ALA A 166 1.54 -5.76 19.37
N SER A 167 1.99 -6.65 18.47
CA SER A 167 1.47 -8.04 18.42
C SER A 167 1.79 -8.83 19.68
N TYR A 168 3.02 -8.72 20.20
CA TYR A 168 3.40 -9.33 21.48
C TYR A 168 2.58 -8.77 22.65
N TYR A 169 2.31 -7.46 22.63
CA TYR A 169 1.47 -6.83 23.65
C TYR A 169 0.01 -7.33 23.61
N VAL A 170 -0.56 -7.55 22.42
CA VAL A 170 -1.90 -8.16 22.28
C VAL A 170 -1.92 -9.56 22.86
N GLU A 171 -0.94 -10.38 22.51
CA GLU A 171 -0.84 -11.76 22.99
C GLU A 171 -0.70 -11.81 24.52
N ALA A 172 0.17 -10.97 25.09
CA ALA A 172 0.34 -10.86 26.54
C ALA A 172 -0.95 -10.43 27.26
N ASN A 173 -1.69 -9.45 26.70
CA ASN A 173 -3.00 -9.07 27.24
C ASN A 173 -4.03 -10.18 27.12
N GLY A 174 -4.01 -10.96 26.03
CA GLY A 174 -4.86 -12.14 25.87
C GLY A 174 -4.63 -13.16 26.99
N VAL A 175 -3.36 -13.48 27.26
CA VAL A 175 -2.99 -14.39 28.36
C VAL A 175 -3.43 -13.84 29.73
N GLN A 176 -3.27 -12.53 29.99
CA GLN A 176 -3.74 -11.91 31.23
C GLN A 176 -5.26 -11.96 31.36
N ARG A 177 -5.99 -11.64 30.28
CA ARG A 177 -7.45 -11.70 30.22
C ARG A 177 -7.95 -13.12 30.51
N ASP A 178 -7.37 -14.12 29.85
CA ASP A 178 -7.78 -15.51 30.02
C ASP A 178 -7.53 -16.01 31.44
N ARG A 179 -6.40 -15.61 32.06
CA ARG A 179 -6.12 -15.92 33.47
C ARG A 179 -7.09 -15.25 34.45
N LEU A 180 -7.44 -13.98 34.20
CA LEU A 180 -8.35 -13.22 35.05
C LEU A 180 -9.83 -13.54 34.78
N SER A 181 -10.17 -14.16 33.65
CA SER A 181 -11.56 -14.53 33.31
C SER A 181 -12.22 -15.42 34.38
N LEU A 182 -11.42 -16.23 35.08
CA LEU A 182 -11.88 -17.09 36.17
C LEU A 182 -12.42 -16.27 37.37
N SER A 183 -11.90 -15.07 37.63
CA SER A 183 -12.38 -14.24 38.75
C SER A 183 -13.81 -13.75 38.52
N THR A 184 -14.19 -13.50 37.26
CA THR A 184 -15.56 -13.14 36.89
C THR A 184 -16.51 -14.30 37.15
N TRP A 185 -16.13 -15.51 36.75
CA TRP A 185 -16.92 -16.71 37.03
C TRP A 185 -17.05 -16.98 38.54
N LEU A 186 -15.96 -16.83 39.31
CA LEU A 186 -16.01 -16.94 40.78
C LEU A 186 -16.93 -15.88 41.41
N LYS A 187 -16.95 -14.66 40.87
CA LYS A 187 -17.87 -13.59 41.31
C LYS A 187 -19.33 -13.97 41.10
N GLU A 188 -19.64 -14.63 39.97
CA GLU A 188 -21.00 -15.10 39.67
C GLU A 188 -21.42 -16.25 40.58
N VAL A 189 -20.50 -17.18 40.86
CA VAL A 189 -20.70 -18.32 41.76
C VAL A 189 -20.93 -17.90 43.22
N ALA A 190 -20.25 -16.83 43.68
CA ALA A 190 -20.37 -16.32 45.04
C ALA A 190 -21.60 -15.40 45.27
N ARG A 191 -22.46 -15.18 44.28
CA ARG A 191 -23.65 -14.33 44.44
C ARG A 191 -24.72 -15.02 45.32
N PRO A 192 -25.23 -14.35 46.37
CA PRO A 192 -26.30 -14.89 47.20
C PRO A 192 -27.60 -15.01 46.39
N GLY A 193 -28.13 -16.23 46.27
CA GLY A 193 -29.37 -16.54 45.53
C GLY A 193 -29.18 -17.42 44.28
N ALA A 194 -27.96 -17.74 43.88
CA ALA A 194 -27.72 -18.73 42.82
C ALA A 194 -27.92 -20.17 43.36
N ASP A 195 -28.67 -20.99 42.62
CA ASP A 195 -28.84 -22.42 42.94
C ASP A 195 -27.59 -23.17 42.44
N ASN A 196 -26.59 -23.28 43.30
CA ASN A 196 -25.27 -23.80 42.94
C ASN A 196 -24.97 -25.10 43.69
N PRO A 197 -24.64 -26.21 42.99
CA PRO A 197 -24.27 -27.48 43.62
C PRO A 197 -22.98 -27.42 44.46
N LEU A 198 -22.19 -26.34 44.35
CA LEU A 198 -20.93 -26.14 45.09
C LEU A 198 -21.06 -25.25 46.34
N LYS A 199 -22.26 -25.12 46.93
CA LYS A 199 -22.48 -24.36 48.18
C LYS A 199 -21.75 -24.99 49.38
N ILE A 200 -20.44 -24.79 49.46
CA ILE A 200 -19.62 -25.10 50.62
C ILE A 200 -19.59 -23.83 51.48
N GLY A 201 -20.61 -23.66 52.33
CA GLY A 201 -20.71 -22.53 53.25
C GLY A 201 -21.11 -21.19 52.61
N ASN A 202 -21.21 -20.16 53.48
CA ASN A 202 -21.66 -18.81 53.11
C ASN A 202 -20.48 -18.00 52.55
N ILE A 203 -20.00 -18.36 51.36
CA ILE A 203 -18.88 -17.67 50.71
C ILE A 203 -19.35 -16.29 50.24
N GLN A 204 -18.88 -15.23 50.89
CA GLN A 204 -19.06 -13.87 50.43
C GLN A 204 -17.93 -13.49 49.46
N PRO A 205 -18.19 -12.71 48.40
CA PRO A 205 -17.14 -12.20 47.52
C PRO A 205 -16.10 -11.42 48.34
N SER A 206 -14.83 -11.81 48.24
CA SER A 206 -13.75 -11.10 48.92
C SER A 206 -13.41 -9.78 48.20
N GLU A 207 -12.78 -8.85 48.91
CA GLU A 207 -12.32 -7.58 48.36
C GLU A 207 -11.28 -7.79 47.25
N GLU A 208 -10.43 -8.81 47.40
CA GLU A 208 -9.41 -9.21 46.43
C GLU A 208 -10.03 -9.71 45.12
N LEU A 209 -11.19 -10.38 45.19
CA LEU A 209 -11.92 -10.84 44.01
C LEU A 209 -12.56 -9.68 43.24
N ALA A 210 -13.02 -8.65 43.95
CA ALA A 210 -13.46 -7.41 43.32
C ALA A 210 -12.29 -6.71 42.61
N GLN A 211 -11.13 -6.60 43.25
CA GLN A 211 -9.92 -6.03 42.65
C GLN A 211 -9.50 -6.78 41.39
N LEU A 212 -9.54 -8.12 41.37
CA LEU A 212 -9.23 -8.90 40.17
C LEU A 212 -10.20 -8.61 39.02
N CYS A 213 -11.50 -8.46 39.31
CA CYS A 213 -12.49 -8.08 38.29
C CYS A 213 -12.25 -6.66 37.76
N ASP A 214 -11.85 -5.73 38.61
CA ASP A 214 -11.53 -4.36 38.20
C ASP A 214 -10.27 -4.33 37.31
N THR A 215 -9.25 -5.12 37.65
CA THR A 215 -8.06 -5.27 36.78
C THR A 215 -8.40 -5.90 35.43
N LEU A 216 -9.32 -6.87 35.39
CA LEU A 216 -9.81 -7.45 34.14
C LEU A 216 -10.49 -6.39 33.26
N ALA A 217 -11.34 -5.55 33.84
CA ALA A 217 -12.02 -4.47 33.12
C ALA A 217 -11.00 -3.50 32.47
N ILE A 218 -9.92 -3.16 33.18
CA ILE A 218 -8.83 -2.32 32.65
C ILE A 218 -8.10 -3.02 31.49
N VAL A 219 -7.83 -4.33 31.59
CA VAL A 219 -7.19 -5.10 30.51
C VAL A 219 -8.10 -5.18 29.28
N GLU A 220 -9.40 -5.38 29.46
CA GLU A 220 -10.37 -5.41 28.37
C GLU A 220 -10.54 -4.06 27.68
N GLU A 221 -10.52 -2.96 28.43
CA GLU A 221 -10.54 -1.61 27.88
C GLU A 221 -9.30 -1.34 27.00
N LYS A 222 -8.12 -1.73 27.50
CA LYS A 222 -6.87 -1.65 26.73
C LYS A 222 -6.91 -2.52 25.48
N ALA A 223 -7.47 -3.72 25.56
CA ALA A 223 -7.63 -4.62 24.41
C ALA A 223 -8.53 -4.02 23.31
N ARG A 224 -9.57 -3.26 23.67
CA ARG A 224 -10.44 -2.57 22.70
C ARG A 224 -9.74 -1.46 21.91
N ALA A 225 -8.68 -0.87 22.46
CA ALA A 225 -7.91 0.19 21.79
C ALA A 225 -6.92 -0.35 20.74
N VAL A 226 -6.50 -1.62 20.85
CA VAL A 226 -5.44 -2.19 19.99
C VAL A 226 -5.79 -2.27 18.50
N PRO A 227 -7.00 -2.68 18.07
CA PRO A 227 -7.35 -2.76 16.65
C PRO A 227 -7.15 -1.45 15.89
N ARG A 228 -7.42 -0.30 16.54
CA ARG A 228 -7.23 1.03 15.94
C ARG A 228 -5.75 1.35 15.73
N VAL A 229 -4.90 1.00 16.69
CA VAL A 229 -3.45 1.17 16.60
C VAL A 229 -2.87 0.28 15.51
N THR A 230 -3.36 -0.96 15.36
CA THR A 230 -2.89 -1.84 14.28
C THR A 230 -3.26 -1.33 12.90
N GLU A 231 -4.46 -0.77 12.70
CA GLU A 231 -4.87 -0.22 11.40
C GLU A 231 -4.04 1.01 11.01
N SER A 232 -3.75 1.90 11.97
CA SER A 232 -2.87 3.05 11.71
C SER A 232 -1.44 2.63 11.40
N LEU A 233 -0.91 1.62 12.09
CA LEU A 233 0.42 1.07 11.81
C LEU A 233 0.50 0.44 10.42
N GLU A 234 -0.55 -0.23 9.94
CA GLU A 234 -0.56 -0.81 8.61
C GLU A 234 -0.54 0.25 7.50
N LYS A 235 -1.28 1.35 7.68
CA LYS A 235 -1.22 2.51 6.78
C LYS A 235 0.18 3.13 6.76
N GLU A 236 0.79 3.27 7.93
CA GLU A 236 2.14 3.82 8.06
C GLU A 236 3.20 2.92 7.41
N ILE A 237 3.12 1.60 7.59
CA ILE A 237 3.99 0.63 6.90
C ILE A 237 3.85 0.75 5.39
N PHE A 238 2.62 0.90 4.88
CA PHE A 238 2.38 1.07 3.45
C PHE A 238 3.04 2.36 2.93
N SER A 239 2.86 3.49 3.64
CA SER A 239 3.50 4.76 3.27
C SER A 239 5.02 4.67 3.29
N ALA A 240 5.60 4.18 4.39
CA ALA A 240 7.05 4.04 4.54
C ALA A 240 7.67 3.13 3.46
N ARG A 241 6.99 2.04 3.09
CA ARG A 241 7.41 1.19 1.97
C ARG A 241 7.36 1.90 0.62
N SER A 242 6.32 2.70 0.39
CA SER A 242 6.19 3.46 -0.86
C SER A 242 7.30 4.52 -0.98
N GLU A 243 7.56 5.25 0.09
CA GLU A 243 8.63 6.26 0.17
C GLU A 243 10.01 5.63 0.00
N MET A 244 10.27 4.51 0.66
CA MET A 244 11.52 3.75 0.50
C MET A 244 11.72 3.34 -0.96
N LYS A 245 10.71 2.75 -1.61
CA LYS A 245 10.77 2.37 -3.03
C LYS A 245 11.08 3.57 -3.93
N ALA A 246 10.40 4.69 -3.73
CA ALA A 246 10.64 5.89 -4.51
C ALA A 246 12.08 6.41 -4.33
N SER A 247 12.60 6.42 -3.09
CA SER A 247 13.96 6.89 -2.82
C SER A 247 15.05 5.98 -3.43
N VAL A 248 14.84 4.65 -3.42
CA VAL A 248 15.74 3.70 -4.06
C VAL A 248 15.72 3.84 -5.58
N GLU A 249 14.55 4.06 -6.18
CA GLU A 249 14.43 4.28 -7.62
C GLU A 249 15.20 5.52 -8.06
N GLN A 250 15.06 6.64 -7.33
CA GLN A 250 15.81 7.87 -7.60
C GLN A 250 17.33 7.64 -7.47
N LEU A 251 17.77 6.88 -6.47
CA LEU A 251 19.18 6.55 -6.30
C LEU A 251 19.71 5.74 -7.48
N ASN A 252 18.94 4.77 -7.98
CA ASN A 252 19.33 3.98 -9.14
C ASN A 252 19.44 4.85 -10.40
N ILE A 253 18.51 5.80 -10.62
CA ILE A 253 18.56 6.74 -11.75
C ILE A 253 19.82 7.62 -11.69
N ILE A 254 20.20 8.10 -10.51
CA ILE A 254 21.43 8.90 -10.36
C ILE A 254 22.66 8.03 -10.67
N ARG A 255 22.70 6.80 -10.16
CA ARG A 255 23.83 5.87 -10.40
C ARG A 255 23.96 5.44 -11.85
N THR A 256 22.85 5.23 -12.56
CA THR A 256 22.90 4.97 -14.00
C THR A 256 23.47 6.17 -14.74
N ARG A 257 23.09 7.39 -14.35
CA ARG A 257 23.63 8.61 -14.98
C ARG A 257 25.11 8.83 -14.69
N ILE A 258 25.58 8.52 -13.48
CA ILE A 258 27.03 8.54 -13.17
C ILE A 258 27.78 7.59 -14.12
N ARG A 259 27.28 6.37 -14.33
CA ARG A 259 27.91 5.40 -15.25
C ARG A 259 27.88 5.81 -16.73
N GLU A 260 26.96 6.68 -17.12
CA GLU A 260 26.88 7.18 -18.51
C GLU A 260 27.91 8.29 -18.79
N VAL A 261 28.29 9.04 -17.75
CA VAL A 261 29.23 10.17 -17.83
C VAL A 261 30.67 9.75 -17.49
N GLU A 262 30.86 8.67 -16.71
CA GLU A 262 32.18 8.03 -16.47
C GLU A 262 32.71 7.28 -17.70
#